data_AF-A0AAN1F1D3-F1
#
_entry.id   AF-A0AAN1F1D3-F1
#
_cell.length_a   1.000
_cell.length_b   1.000
_cell.length_c   1.000
_cell.angle_alpha   90.00
_cell.angle_beta   90.00
_cell.angle_gamma   90.00
#
_symmetry.space_group_name_H-M   'P 1'
#
loop_
_entity.id
_entity.type
_entity.pdbx_description
1 polymer ?
#
loop_
_entity_poly.entity_id
_entity_poly.type
_entity_poly.pdbx_seq_one_letter_code
_entity_poly.pdbx_strand_id
1 'polypeptide(L)' 'MQVDPADAVNKQVTFKTSDPTIATVSSDGTVTGVKAGSATITVTTDDGGKTATATVTVA' A
#
# COMPACT_ATOMS: atom_id res chain seq x y z
N MET A 1 25.88 4.30 7.44
CA MET A 1 24.70 3.45 7.75
C MET A 1 23.50 4.18 7.17
N GLN A 2 23.13 3.81 5.96
CA GLN A 2 21.96 4.33 5.26
C GLN A 2 21.03 3.14 5.12
N VAL A 3 19.88 3.22 5.77
CA VAL A 3 18.81 2.26 5.57
C VAL A 3 18.10 2.69 4.29
N ASP A 4 18.63 2.24 3.16
CA ASP A 4 17.86 2.26 1.91
C ASP A 4 16.67 1.31 2.11
N PRO A 5 15.45 1.64 1.66
CA PRO A 5 14.28 0.76 1.78
C PRO A 5 14.36 -0.47 0.84
N ALA A 6 15.58 -0.92 0.51
CA ALA A 6 15.87 -2.16 -0.20
C ALA A 6 15.65 -3.41 0.69
N ASP A 7 15.36 -3.22 1.99
CA ASP A 7 14.84 -4.26 2.90
C ASP A 7 13.32 -4.49 2.72
N ALA A 8 12.78 -4.22 1.54
CA ALA A 8 11.61 -4.96 1.05
C ALA A 8 12.03 -6.41 0.75
N VAL A 9 12.46 -7.13 1.80
CA VAL A 9 12.47 -8.59 1.84
C VAL A 9 11.13 -9.00 1.28
N ASN A 10 11.12 -9.66 0.12
CA ASN A 10 9.96 -10.25 -0.56
C ASN A 10 8.93 -10.79 0.44
N LYS A 11 8.08 -9.92 0.96
CA LYS A 11 6.81 -10.29 1.56
C LYS A 11 5.94 -10.28 0.33
N GLN A 12 5.78 -11.43 -0.33
CA GLN A 12 4.76 -11.53 -1.35
C GLN A 12 3.45 -11.12 -0.66
N VAL A 13 3.03 -9.90 -0.90
CA VAL A 13 1.80 -9.31 -0.41
C VAL A 13 1.21 -8.59 -1.61
N THR A 14 -0.09 -8.75 -1.80
CA THR A 14 -0.81 -8.02 -2.84
C THR A 14 -1.43 -6.79 -2.23
N PHE A 15 -1.12 -5.62 -2.78
CA PHE A 15 -1.76 -4.37 -2.42
C PHE A 15 -2.89 -4.06 -3.41
N LYS A 16 -4.02 -3.59 -2.88
CA LYS A 16 -5.17 -3.15 -3.66
C LYS A 16 -5.69 -1.84 -3.10
N THR A 17 -5.80 -0.82 -3.94
CA THR A 17 -6.48 0.44 -3.59
C THR A 17 -7.97 0.37 -3.99
N SER A 18 -8.84 0.99 -3.19
CA SER A 18 -10.25 1.20 -3.56
C SER A 18 -10.39 2.17 -4.73
N ASP A 19 -9.53 3.20 -4.77
CA ASP A 19 -9.64 4.33 -5.68
C ASP A 19 -8.24 4.81 -6.12
N PRO A 20 -7.72 4.32 -7.26
CA PRO A 20 -6.41 4.72 -7.76
C PRO A 20 -6.34 6.19 -8.20
N THR A 21 -7.49 6.86 -8.35
CA THR A 21 -7.58 8.29 -8.65
C THR A 21 -7.34 9.17 -7.42
N ILE A 22 -7.49 8.62 -6.21
CA ILE A 22 -7.29 9.30 -4.92
C ILE A 22 -5.98 8.86 -4.29
N ALA A 23 -5.70 7.55 -4.22
CA ALA A 23 -4.44 7.02 -3.73
C ALA A 23 -4.02 5.78 -4.52
N THR A 24 -2.75 5.75 -4.93
CA THR A 24 -2.12 4.61 -5.57
C THR A 24 -1.17 3.93 -4.60
N VAL A 25 -0.96 2.63 -4.80
CA VAL A 25 -0.03 1.83 -3.99
C VAL A 25 0.90 1.07 -4.93
N SER A 26 2.20 1.23 -4.70
CA SER A 26 3.25 0.57 -5.45
C SER A 26 3.53 -0.83 -4.89
N SER A 27 4.22 -1.67 -5.66
CA SER A 27 4.54 -3.05 -5.28
C SER A 27 5.49 -3.17 -4.08
N ASP A 28 6.18 -2.08 -3.74
CA ASP A 28 7.02 -1.93 -2.54
C ASP A 28 6.21 -1.54 -1.29
N GLY A 29 4.89 -1.30 -1.43
CA GLY A 29 4.02 -0.82 -0.37
C GLY A 29 4.02 0.70 -0.21
N THR A 30 4.67 1.45 -1.12
CA THR A 30 4.63 2.92 -1.11
C THR A 30 3.25 3.42 -1.52
N VAL A 31 2.62 4.19 -0.64
CA VAL A 31 1.31 4.80 -0.86
C VAL A 31 1.46 6.24 -1.30
N THR A 32 0.90 6.57 -2.47
CA THR A 32 0.94 7.93 -3.03
C THR A 32 -0.47 8.49 -3.16
N GLY A 33 -0.73 9.58 -2.45
CA GLY A 33 -1.95 10.37 -2.62
C GLY A 33 -1.91 11.16 -3.92
N VAL A 34 -2.90 10.95 -4.79
CA VAL A 34 -3.02 11.60 -6.11
C VAL A 34 -3.98 12.79 -6.04
N LYS A 35 -5.10 12.64 -5.32
CA LYS A 35 -6.16 13.66 -5.27
C LYS A 35 -6.78 13.69 -3.88
N ALA A 36 -7.20 14.88 -3.44
CA ALA A 36 -7.97 15.05 -2.23
C ALA A 36 -9.23 14.14 -2.23
N GLY A 37 -9.40 13.38 -1.16
CA GLY A 37 -10.40 12.33 -1.02
C GLY A 37 -9.95 11.24 -0.04
N SER A 38 -10.81 10.26 0.16
CA SER A 38 -10.52 9.07 0.98
C SER A 38 -10.39 7.83 0.10
N ALA A 39 -9.29 7.09 0.25
CA ALA A 39 -9.08 5.80 -0.39
C ALA A 39 -8.69 4.75 0.65
N THR A 40 -9.11 3.51 0.45
CA THR A 40 -8.74 2.40 1.33
C THR A 40 -7.81 1.45 0.60
N ILE A 41 -6.66 1.17 1.20
CA ILE A 41 -5.67 0.23 0.69
C ILE A 41 -5.76 -1.04 1.51
N THR A 42 -5.98 -2.15 0.83
CA THR A 42 -5.99 -3.50 1.41
C THR A 42 -4.71 -4.19 1.01
N VAL A 43 -3.98 -4.71 2.00
CA VAL A 43 -2.83 -5.57 1.80
C VAL A 43 -3.16 -6.97 2.25
N THR A 44 -2.88 -7.95 1.41
CA THR A 44 -3.09 -9.37 1.71
C THR A 44 -1.77 -10.09 1.53
N THR A 45 -1.33 -10.87 2.52
CA THR A 45 -0.18 -11.77 2.36
C THR A 45 -0.48 -12.81 1.29
N ASP A 46 0.51 -13.20 0.51
CA ASP A 46 0.37 -14.18 -0.59
C ASP A 46 -0.14 -15.54 -0.12
N ASP A 47 0.27 -15.95 1.08
CA ASP A 47 -0.28 -17.13 1.78
C ASP A 47 -1.79 -16.99 2.13
N GLY A 48 -2.41 -15.83 1.86
CA GLY A 48 -3.80 -15.52 2.16
C GLY A 48 -4.13 -15.40 3.65
N GLY A 49 -3.19 -15.77 4.53
CA GLY A 49 -3.41 -15.92 5.96
C GLY A 49 -3.50 -14.62 6.77
N LYS A 50 -3.11 -13.47 6.22
CA LYS A 50 -3.23 -12.16 6.88
C LYS A 50 -3.63 -11.07 5.91
N THR A 51 -4.62 -10.28 6.33
CA THR A 51 -5.05 -9.06 5.66
C THR A 51 -4.86 -7.87 6.60
N ALA A 52 -4.46 -6.74 6.04
CA ALA A 52 -4.48 -5.45 6.73
C ALA A 52 -5.07 -4.39 5.81
N THR A 53 -5.71 -3.40 6.41
CA THR A 53 -6.35 -2.29 5.68
C THR A 53 -5.83 -0.96 6.22
N ALA A 54 -5.50 -0.05 5.32
CA ALA A 54 -5.07 1.31 5.63
C ALA A 54 -6.01 2.29 4.92
N THR A 55 -6.63 3.19 5.69
CA THR A 55 -7.40 4.30 5.13
C THR A 55 -6.49 5.50 4.93
N VAL A 56 -6.44 5.97 3.70
CA VAL A 56 -5.64 7.12 3.26
C VAL A 56 -6.59 8.27 3.01
N THR A 57 -6.47 9.32 3.80
CA THR A 57 -7.21 10.57 3.58
C THR A 57 -6.23 11.60 3.06
N VAL A 58 -6.42 12.02 1.82
CA VAL A 58 -5.68 13.11 1.19
C VAL A 58 -6.53 14.37 1.35
N ALA A 59 -6.00 15.40 2.00
CA ALA A 59 -6.66 16.68 2.23
C ALA A 59 -5.78 17.82 1.73
#